data_AF-A0A4R1KUJ7-F1
#
_entry.id   AF-A0A4R1KUJ7-F1
#
_cell.length_a   1.000
_cell.length_b   1.000
_cell.length_c   1.000
_cell.angle_alpha   90.00
_cell.angle_beta   90.00
_cell.angle_gamma   90.00
#
_symmetry.space_group_name_H-M   'P 1'
#
loop_
_entity.id
_entity.type
_entity.pdbx_description
1 polymer ?
#
loop_
_entity_poly.entity_id
_entity_poly.type
_entity_poly.pdbx_seq_one_letter_code
_entity_poly.pdbx_strand_id
1 'polypeptide(L)'
;MQTNSFPVTDDSDLQINHIARCGECNALVAVSNLAKGEHAECPRCHYDLQSEDRWSLKRCAIIALSILILMPFALKYPLLSVDLLGSQVDASIWGGIWKMATEGYPYTAFLIFLCAVFMPISFALLIILLQLAKLTRQIPRNLLIAIDYIKPWVMFDVYLVALGVTAFKVRDYATLSFDIYLIAFLTTALLNTLLFAKINPKELWNDFYPQYTKLSEISAENPPHFCHSCEYTFEHPVKDHKGIDRCPRCHNEPNKTAETSLQQTWAALIAGIVMIFPANIFPISYVSMTNVPTGDTLISGVISFVEMGSYFVAFVVFFASIFVPFSKIVIMLYLLFSIHFRWQHSVKWQMRLFHIVHFVGRWSMLDLFVLALMMSLVTRGQIINFSVGPAAIYFGLSVFLTMIATTTFDSRLLWKIYDERKSN
;
A
#
# COMPACT_ATOMS: atom_id res chain seq x y z
N MET A 1 33.83 -2.66 27.65
CA MET A 1 32.94 -2.22 28.75
C MET A 1 33.18 -0.75 29.01
N GLN A 2 32.39 0.11 28.39
CA GLN A 2 32.25 1.52 28.76
C GLN A 2 30.76 1.81 28.65
N THR A 3 30.14 1.96 29.80
CA THR A 3 28.75 2.35 30.02
C THR A 3 28.62 3.82 29.63
N ASN A 4 27.98 4.11 28.50
CA ASN A 4 27.55 5.46 28.19
C ASN A 4 26.36 5.80 29.11
N SER A 5 26.68 6.43 30.23
CA SER A 5 25.74 7.11 31.11
C SER A 5 25.06 8.24 30.33
N PHE A 6 23.74 8.15 30.19
CA PHE A 6 22.89 9.24 29.73
C PHE A 6 22.95 10.40 30.73
N PRO A 7 22.94 11.67 30.28
CA PRO A 7 22.89 12.80 31.20
C PRO A 7 21.50 12.82 31.86
N VAL A 8 21.48 12.62 33.17
CA VAL A 8 20.31 12.83 34.02
C VAL A 8 20.21 14.33 34.27
N THR A 9 19.30 14.99 33.57
CA THR A 9 18.82 16.32 33.95
C THR A 9 17.71 16.15 34.96
N ASP A 10 17.94 16.60 36.20
CA ASP A 10 16.93 16.79 37.23
C ASP A 10 15.92 17.84 36.77
N ASP A 11 14.69 17.41 36.49
CA ASP A 11 13.48 18.16 36.84
C ASP A 11 12.27 17.19 36.87
N SER A 12 11.43 17.40 37.87
CA SER A 12 10.34 16.55 38.38
C SER A 12 9.35 15.94 37.37
N ASP A 13 8.93 14.68 37.65
CA ASP A 13 7.79 13.93 37.09
C ASP A 13 7.84 13.35 35.65
N LEU A 14 8.98 12.77 35.24
CA LEU A 14 8.98 11.84 34.11
C LEU A 14 8.54 10.44 34.56
N GLN A 15 7.21 10.18 34.55
CA GLN A 15 6.66 8.82 34.61
C GLN A 15 7.09 8.02 33.36
N ILE A 16 8.28 7.41 33.43
CA ILE A 16 8.74 6.41 32.46
C ILE A 16 7.84 5.18 32.64
N ASN A 17 6.89 5.00 31.73
CA ASN A 17 5.90 3.92 31.86
C ASN A 17 6.24 2.67 31.04
N HIS A 18 7.03 2.81 29.97
CA HIS A 18 7.61 1.66 29.26
C HIS A 18 8.69 2.02 28.23
N ILE A 19 9.44 1.00 27.80
CA ILE A 19 10.45 1.02 26.76
C ILE A 19 9.88 0.32 25.52
N ALA A 20 10.02 0.98 24.37
CA ALA A 20 9.69 0.42 23.08
C ALA A 20 10.90 0.51 22.14
N ARG A 21 11.05 -0.48 21.26
CA ARG A 21 11.95 -0.37 20.11
C ARG A 21 11.20 0.24 18.93
N CYS A 22 11.84 1.21 18.29
CA CYS A 22 11.32 1.78 17.05
C CYS A 22 11.37 0.76 15.90
N GLY A 23 10.26 0.60 15.18
CA GLY A 23 10.16 -0.32 14.04
C GLY A 23 11.10 0.03 12.87
N GLU A 24 11.41 1.32 12.65
CA GLU A 24 12.22 1.76 11.52
C GLU A 24 13.72 1.88 11.82
N CYS A 25 14.09 2.50 12.94
CA CYS A 25 15.50 2.74 13.27
C CYS A 25 16.06 1.80 14.35
N ASN A 26 15.22 0.93 14.90
CA ASN A 26 15.57 0.00 16.00
C ASN A 26 16.11 0.69 17.27
N ALA A 27 15.93 2.00 17.41
CA ALA A 27 16.32 2.73 18.61
C ALA A 27 15.44 2.32 19.79
N LEU A 28 16.06 2.17 20.96
CA LEU A 28 15.37 1.99 22.23
C LEU A 28 14.92 3.36 22.74
N VAL A 29 13.62 3.51 22.94
CA VAL A 29 12.99 4.77 23.35
C VAL A 29 12.09 4.49 24.55
N ALA A 30 12.22 5.29 25.59
CA ALA A 30 11.28 5.34 26.69
C ALA A 30 10.04 6.14 26.25
N VAL A 31 8.86 5.55 26.39
CA VAL A 31 7.57 6.13 25.99
C VAL A 31 6.74 6.39 27.25
N SER A 32 6.35 7.66 27.44
CA SER A 32 5.46 8.10 28.50
C SER A 32 4.01 7.67 28.21
N ASN A 33 3.12 7.79 29.21
CA ASN A 33 1.70 7.60 28.97
C ASN A 33 1.17 8.81 28.20
N LEU A 34 0.50 8.55 27.07
CA LEU A 34 -0.06 9.56 26.20
C LEU A 34 -1.46 9.96 26.68
N ALA A 35 -1.76 11.26 26.69
CA ALA A 35 -3.13 11.73 26.80
C ALA A 35 -3.89 11.56 25.47
N LYS A 36 -5.22 11.69 25.50
CA LYS A 36 -6.05 11.59 24.29
C LYS A 36 -5.63 12.64 23.27
N GLY A 37 -5.27 12.19 22.06
CA GLY A 37 -4.86 13.05 20.95
C GLY A 37 -3.36 13.35 20.90
N GLU A 38 -2.58 12.87 21.88
CA GLU A 38 -1.13 12.91 21.82
C GLU A 38 -0.57 11.72 21.03
N HIS A 39 0.61 11.92 20.44
CA HIS A 39 1.38 10.88 19.76
C HIS A 39 2.84 10.93 20.22
N ALA A 40 3.49 9.77 20.26
CA ALA A 40 4.89 9.60 20.64
C ALA A 40 5.74 9.35 19.40
N GLU A 41 6.61 10.28 19.06
CA GLU A 41 7.55 10.13 17.95
C GLU A 41 8.91 9.61 18.43
N CYS A 42 9.57 8.83 17.58
CA CYS A 42 10.96 8.45 17.81
C CYS A 42 11.87 9.69 17.65
N PRO A 43 12.73 10.03 18.65
CA PRO A 43 13.61 11.20 18.57
C PRO A 43 14.71 11.09 17.49
N ARG A 44 14.91 9.89 16.94
CA ARG A 44 15.95 9.61 15.94
C ARG A 44 15.43 9.69 14.50
N CYS A 45 14.28 9.07 14.23
CA CYS A 45 13.74 8.95 12.88
C CYS A 45 12.36 9.61 12.69
N HIS A 46 11.78 10.18 13.75
CA HIS A 46 10.42 10.76 13.76
C HIS A 46 9.31 9.79 13.36
N TYR A 47 9.56 8.48 13.49
CA TYR A 47 8.54 7.47 13.29
C TYR A 47 7.57 7.44 14.47
N ASP A 48 6.27 7.39 14.18
CA ASP A 48 5.21 7.32 15.18
C ASP A 48 5.21 5.96 15.89
N LEU A 49 5.59 5.98 17.18
CA LEU A 49 5.69 4.80 18.03
C LEU A 49 4.32 4.42 18.59
N GLN A 50 3.55 5.39 19.05
CA GLN A 50 2.24 5.21 19.66
C GLN A 50 1.41 6.49 19.46
N SER A 51 0.16 6.35 19.05
CA SER A 51 -0.76 7.48 18.82
C SER A 51 -2.15 7.13 19.30
N GLU A 52 -2.68 7.93 20.22
CA GLU A 52 -4.00 7.71 20.82
C GLU A 52 -5.15 8.33 19.96
N ASP A 53 -4.84 8.87 18.77
CA ASP A 53 -5.83 9.40 17.81
C ASP A 53 -6.51 8.28 17.00
N ARG A 54 -7.22 7.40 17.69
CA ARG A 54 -8.00 6.32 17.06
C ARG A 54 -9.49 6.40 17.31
N TRP A 55 -10.24 5.80 16.39
CA TRP A 55 -11.64 5.50 16.64
C TRP A 55 -11.81 4.15 17.34
N SER A 56 -12.87 4.04 18.13
CA SER A 56 -13.21 2.77 18.77
C SER A 56 -13.53 1.72 17.71
N LEU A 57 -13.17 0.46 17.98
CA LEU A 57 -13.40 -0.64 17.05
C LEU A 57 -14.89 -0.74 16.63
N LYS A 58 -15.82 -0.37 17.53
CA LYS A 58 -17.26 -0.26 17.23
C LYS A 58 -17.55 0.73 16.11
N ARG A 59 -16.97 1.94 16.17
CA ARG A 59 -17.15 2.98 15.12
C ARG A 59 -16.55 2.50 13.79
N CYS A 60 -15.36 1.91 13.82
CA CYS A 60 -14.73 1.35 12.62
C CYS A 60 -15.57 0.22 12.01
N ALA A 61 -16.19 -0.63 12.83
CA ALA A 61 -17.07 -1.69 12.36
C ALA A 61 -18.38 -1.17 11.74
N ILE A 62 -18.96 -0.08 12.28
CA ILE A 62 -20.12 0.58 11.67
C ILE A 62 -19.76 1.11 10.28
N ILE A 63 -18.61 1.77 10.15
CA ILE A 63 -18.12 2.26 8.85
C ILE A 63 -17.86 1.10 7.88
N ALA A 64 -17.21 0.03 8.35
CA ALA A 64 -16.97 -1.16 7.55
C ALA A 64 -18.28 -1.81 7.07
N LEU A 65 -19.31 -1.85 7.91
CA LEU A 65 -20.63 -2.32 7.53
C LEU A 65 -21.27 -1.40 6.47
N SER A 66 -21.18 -0.08 6.63
CA SER A 66 -21.65 0.87 5.62
C SER A 66 -20.93 0.70 4.28
N ILE A 67 -19.61 0.47 4.29
CA ILE A 67 -18.83 0.16 3.08
C ILE A 67 -19.38 -1.10 2.41
N LEU A 68 -19.57 -2.21 3.15
CA LEU A 68 -20.09 -3.45 2.58
C LEU A 68 -21.50 -3.31 1.99
N ILE A 69 -22.35 -2.45 2.57
CA ILE A 69 -23.70 -2.18 2.07
C ILE A 69 -23.64 -1.36 0.78
N LEU A 70 -22.80 -0.33 0.71
CA LEU A 70 -22.69 0.56 -0.45
C LEU A 70 -21.90 -0.04 -1.62
N MET A 71 -20.96 -0.94 -1.32
CA MET A 71 -20.01 -1.47 -2.30
C MET A 71 -20.67 -2.21 -3.49
N PRO A 72 -21.70 -3.06 -3.33
CA PRO A 72 -22.40 -3.65 -4.47
C PRO A 72 -22.98 -2.61 -5.43
N PHE A 73 -23.48 -1.48 -4.90
CA PHE A 73 -24.01 -0.39 -5.71
C PHE A 73 -22.88 0.32 -6.46
N ALA A 74 -21.80 0.64 -5.75
CA ALA A 74 -20.62 1.31 -6.31
C ALA A 74 -19.88 0.47 -7.37
N LEU A 75 -19.93 -0.86 -7.30
CA LEU A 75 -19.21 -1.75 -8.21
C LEU A 75 -20.00 -2.13 -9.47
N LYS A 76 -21.31 -2.38 -9.33
CA LYS A 76 -22.12 -2.97 -10.40
C LYS A 76 -22.81 -1.94 -11.29
N TYR A 77 -23.29 -0.86 -10.70
CA TYR A 77 -24.06 0.16 -11.43
C TYR A 77 -23.15 1.11 -12.21
N PRO A 78 -23.67 1.73 -13.30
CA PRO A 78 -22.91 2.71 -14.07
C PRO A 78 -22.45 3.88 -13.21
N LEU A 79 -21.17 4.21 -13.33
CA LEU A 79 -20.54 5.39 -12.71
C LEU A 79 -20.44 6.55 -13.71
N LEU A 80 -20.19 6.19 -14.96
CA LEU A 80 -20.01 7.08 -16.10
C LEU A 80 -20.81 6.51 -17.26
N SER A 81 -21.60 7.36 -17.89
CA SER A 81 -22.29 7.07 -19.14
C SER A 81 -21.75 8.00 -20.21
N VAL A 82 -21.55 7.46 -21.40
CA VAL A 82 -21.04 8.23 -22.54
C VAL A 82 -21.93 7.97 -23.73
N ASP A 83 -22.34 9.04 -24.39
CA ASP A 83 -23.12 8.93 -25.63
C ASP A 83 -22.16 8.84 -26.83
N LEU A 84 -22.09 7.65 -27.41
CA LEU A 84 -21.39 7.43 -28.68
C LEU A 84 -22.43 7.10 -29.74
N LEU A 85 -22.64 8.06 -30.65
CA LEU A 85 -23.47 7.91 -31.85
C LEU A 85 -24.94 7.57 -31.53
N GLY A 86 -25.51 8.20 -30.48
CA GLY A 86 -26.93 8.10 -30.14
C GLY A 86 -27.31 6.89 -29.29
N SER A 87 -26.34 6.22 -28.68
CA SER A 87 -26.60 5.14 -27.73
C SER A 87 -25.63 5.24 -26.56
N GLN A 88 -26.18 5.13 -25.35
CA GLN A 88 -25.44 5.27 -24.11
C GLN A 88 -24.60 4.02 -23.84
N VAL A 89 -23.33 4.23 -23.48
CA VAL A 89 -22.43 3.20 -22.98
C VAL A 89 -22.13 3.48 -21.53
N ASP A 90 -22.47 2.50 -20.71
CA ASP A 90 -22.34 2.52 -19.27
C ASP A 90 -21.00 1.90 -18.85
N ALA A 91 -20.26 2.59 -17.99
CA ALA A 91 -19.08 2.04 -17.35
C ALA A 91 -19.25 1.87 -15.85
N SER A 92 -19.04 0.63 -15.43
CA SER A 92 -18.89 0.23 -14.04
C SER A 92 -17.55 -0.49 -13.84
N ILE A 93 -17.13 -0.59 -12.58
CA ILE A 93 -15.91 -1.31 -12.17
C ILE A 93 -16.02 -2.78 -12.58
N TRP A 94 -17.16 -3.38 -12.24
CA TRP A 94 -17.43 -4.77 -12.57
C TRP A 94 -17.47 -5.00 -14.08
N GLY A 95 -18.09 -4.08 -14.84
CA GLY A 95 -18.13 -4.14 -16.30
C GLY A 95 -16.74 -4.12 -16.93
N GLY A 96 -15.84 -3.25 -16.44
CA GLY A 96 -14.46 -3.18 -16.91
C GLY A 96 -13.68 -4.47 -16.67
N ILE A 97 -13.77 -5.02 -15.46
CA ILE A 97 -13.13 -6.29 -15.09
C ILE A 97 -13.67 -7.43 -15.96
N TRP A 98 -15.00 -7.55 -16.06
CA TRP A 98 -15.65 -8.63 -16.79
C TRP A 98 -15.25 -8.61 -18.27
N LYS A 99 -15.32 -7.44 -18.89
CA LYS A 99 -15.01 -7.26 -20.31
C LYS A 99 -13.54 -7.52 -20.62
N MET A 100 -12.64 -7.04 -19.76
CA MET A 100 -11.20 -7.31 -19.88
C MET A 100 -10.90 -8.81 -19.77
N ALA A 101 -11.61 -9.54 -18.91
CA ALA A 101 -11.46 -10.98 -18.76
C ALA A 101 -11.95 -11.76 -20.00
N THR A 102 -13.08 -11.36 -20.59
CA THR A 102 -13.65 -12.01 -21.79
C THR A 102 -12.90 -11.68 -23.08
N GLU A 103 -12.24 -10.52 -23.14
CA GLU A 103 -11.53 -10.01 -24.32
C GLU A 103 -10.06 -10.48 -24.40
N GLY A 104 -9.69 -11.50 -23.61
CA GLY A 104 -8.39 -12.17 -23.71
C GLY A 104 -7.33 -11.73 -22.70
N TYR A 105 -7.66 -10.87 -21.72
CA TYR A 105 -6.73 -10.41 -20.68
C TYR A 105 -7.16 -10.79 -19.25
N PRO A 106 -7.41 -12.09 -18.96
CA PRO A 106 -7.94 -12.53 -17.66
C PRO A 106 -7.00 -12.27 -16.50
N TYR A 107 -5.68 -12.35 -16.71
CA TYR A 107 -4.70 -12.10 -15.64
C TYR A 107 -4.70 -10.65 -15.17
N THR A 108 -4.76 -9.69 -16.10
CA THR A 108 -4.83 -8.27 -15.74
C THR A 108 -6.16 -7.94 -15.08
N ALA A 109 -7.27 -8.50 -15.61
CA ALA A 109 -8.58 -8.38 -14.98
C ALA A 109 -8.58 -8.94 -13.54
N PHE A 110 -7.89 -10.06 -13.31
CA PHE A 110 -7.73 -10.65 -11.99
C PHE A 110 -6.93 -9.74 -11.02
N LEU A 111 -5.84 -9.13 -11.48
CA LEU A 111 -5.08 -8.17 -10.66
C LEU A 111 -5.95 -6.97 -10.24
N ILE A 112 -6.74 -6.44 -11.17
CA ILE A 112 -7.66 -5.32 -10.90
C ILE A 112 -8.78 -5.76 -9.96
N PHE A 113 -9.37 -6.93 -10.18
CA PHE A 113 -10.37 -7.52 -9.29
C PHE A 113 -9.82 -7.67 -7.86
N LEU A 114 -8.59 -8.18 -7.73
CA LEU A 114 -7.94 -8.37 -6.44
C LEU A 114 -7.83 -7.04 -5.68
N CYS A 115 -7.30 -5.99 -6.31
CA CYS A 115 -7.04 -4.71 -5.65
C CYS A 115 -8.28 -3.82 -5.50
N ALA A 116 -9.17 -3.77 -6.49
CA ALA A 116 -10.31 -2.85 -6.50
C ALA A 116 -11.55 -3.44 -5.81
N VAL A 117 -11.70 -4.77 -5.77
CA VAL A 117 -12.89 -5.44 -5.24
C VAL A 117 -12.56 -6.31 -4.04
N PHE A 118 -11.66 -7.29 -4.20
CA PHE A 118 -11.41 -8.27 -3.15
C PHE A 118 -10.77 -7.67 -1.91
N MET A 119 -9.71 -6.86 -2.04
CA MET A 119 -8.99 -6.29 -0.90
C MET A 119 -9.86 -5.32 -0.05
N PRO A 120 -10.62 -4.38 -0.63
CA PRO A 120 -11.52 -3.52 0.16
C PRO A 120 -12.63 -4.31 0.89
N ILE A 121 -13.23 -5.32 0.23
CA ILE A 121 -14.24 -6.17 0.86
C ILE A 121 -13.62 -6.99 1.99
N SER A 122 -12.46 -7.62 1.74
CA SER A 122 -11.74 -8.41 2.73
C SER A 122 -11.35 -7.55 3.94
N PHE A 123 -10.86 -6.34 3.71
CA PHE A 123 -10.51 -5.39 4.76
C PHE A 123 -11.73 -5.01 5.61
N ALA A 124 -12.84 -4.61 5.00
CA ALA A 124 -14.07 -4.28 5.72
C ALA A 124 -14.61 -5.49 6.52
N LEU A 125 -14.60 -6.69 5.92
CA LEU A 125 -15.00 -7.92 6.58
C LEU A 125 -14.11 -8.25 7.79
N LEU A 126 -12.79 -8.08 7.67
CA LEU A 126 -11.85 -8.30 8.77
C LEU A 126 -12.15 -7.39 9.97
N ILE A 127 -12.51 -6.12 9.74
CA ILE A 127 -12.85 -5.19 10.83
C ILE A 127 -14.12 -5.64 11.55
N ILE A 128 -15.11 -6.10 10.80
CA ILE A 128 -16.36 -6.63 11.37
C ILE A 128 -16.08 -7.91 12.17
N LEU A 129 -15.26 -8.81 11.63
CA LEU A 129 -14.87 -10.05 12.32
C LEU A 129 -14.07 -9.77 13.60
N LEU A 130 -13.19 -8.75 13.60
CA LEU A 130 -12.50 -8.30 14.82
C LEU A 130 -13.50 -7.76 15.85
N GLN A 131 -14.47 -6.94 15.43
CA GLN A 131 -15.50 -6.44 16.34
C GLN A 131 -16.38 -7.57 16.91
N LEU A 132 -16.70 -8.58 16.09
CA LEU A 132 -17.42 -9.78 16.53
C LEU A 132 -16.58 -10.59 17.52
N ALA A 133 -15.30 -10.80 17.25
CA ALA A 133 -14.38 -11.49 18.15
C ALA A 133 -14.24 -10.77 19.49
N LYS A 134 -14.23 -9.43 19.50
CA LYS A 134 -14.25 -8.62 20.73
C LYS A 134 -15.54 -8.84 21.52
N LEU A 135 -16.68 -9.00 20.85
CA LEU A 135 -17.97 -9.27 21.49
C LEU A 135 -18.04 -10.70 22.04
N THR A 136 -17.53 -11.68 21.31
CA THR A 136 -17.48 -13.10 21.73
C THR A 136 -16.30 -13.42 22.66
N ARG A 137 -15.51 -12.41 23.06
CA ARG A 137 -14.29 -12.51 23.89
C ARG A 137 -13.28 -13.55 23.36
N GLN A 138 -13.25 -13.76 22.06
CA GLN A 138 -12.21 -14.58 21.41
C GLN A 138 -10.96 -13.73 21.16
N ILE A 139 -9.80 -14.38 21.08
CA ILE A 139 -8.51 -13.73 20.83
C ILE A 139 -8.06 -14.08 19.39
N PRO A 140 -8.43 -13.26 18.38
CA PRO A 140 -8.29 -13.62 16.97
C PRO A 140 -6.90 -13.26 16.42
N ARG A 141 -5.87 -14.04 16.79
CA ARG A 141 -4.47 -13.81 16.35
C ARG A 141 -4.33 -13.64 14.84
N ASN A 142 -4.88 -14.57 14.07
CA ASN A 142 -4.69 -14.60 12.62
C ASN A 142 -5.37 -13.41 11.91
N LEU A 143 -6.46 -12.88 12.48
CA LEU A 143 -7.15 -11.71 11.90
C LEU A 143 -6.33 -10.43 12.11
N LEU A 144 -5.68 -10.30 13.28
CA LEU A 144 -4.79 -9.19 13.58
C LEU A 144 -3.50 -9.22 12.74
N ILE A 145 -3.03 -10.40 12.35
CA ILE A 145 -1.93 -10.51 11.38
C ILE A 145 -2.44 -10.15 9.96
N ALA A 146 -3.62 -10.65 9.58
CA ALA A 146 -4.17 -10.44 8.24
C ALA A 146 -4.46 -8.96 7.93
N ILE A 147 -4.90 -8.16 8.92
CA ILE A 147 -5.13 -6.72 8.72
C ILE A 147 -3.85 -5.97 8.32
N ASP A 148 -2.71 -6.29 8.94
CA ASP A 148 -1.42 -5.67 8.62
C ASP A 148 -0.97 -6.03 7.19
N TYR A 149 -1.26 -7.25 6.74
CA TYR A 149 -0.98 -7.67 5.37
C TYR A 149 -1.91 -7.08 4.33
N ILE A 150 -3.22 -6.95 4.61
CA ILE A 150 -4.23 -6.50 3.64
C ILE A 150 -4.29 -4.98 3.52
N LYS A 151 -4.08 -4.25 4.63
CA LYS A 151 -4.20 -2.78 4.67
C LYS A 151 -3.46 -2.08 3.52
N PRO A 152 -2.20 -2.41 3.17
CA PRO A 152 -1.48 -1.76 2.07
C PRO A 152 -2.11 -1.96 0.68
N TRP A 153 -2.88 -3.03 0.47
CA TRP A 153 -3.45 -3.41 -0.83
C TRP A 153 -4.83 -2.83 -1.10
N VAL A 154 -5.41 -2.13 -0.12
CA VAL A 154 -6.71 -1.47 -0.27
C VAL A 154 -6.52 -0.18 -1.07
N MET A 155 -6.88 -0.22 -2.35
CA MET A 155 -6.60 0.86 -3.32
C MET A 155 -7.87 1.51 -3.90
N PHE A 156 -8.97 1.50 -3.15
CA PHE A 156 -10.24 2.01 -3.64
C PHE A 156 -10.23 3.54 -3.85
N ASP A 157 -9.44 4.26 -3.06
CA ASP A 157 -9.15 5.69 -3.23
C ASP A 157 -8.41 5.97 -4.55
N VAL A 158 -7.43 5.13 -4.90
CA VAL A 158 -6.70 5.23 -6.17
C VAL A 158 -7.65 5.02 -7.35
N TYR A 159 -8.63 4.12 -7.23
CA TYR A 159 -9.65 3.94 -8.26
C TYR A 159 -10.50 5.19 -8.47
N LEU A 160 -10.85 5.93 -7.40
CA LEU A 160 -11.57 7.20 -7.54
C LEU A 160 -10.77 8.22 -8.37
N VAL A 161 -9.46 8.28 -8.16
CA VAL A 161 -8.59 9.14 -8.97
C VAL A 161 -8.54 8.65 -10.42
N ALA A 162 -8.44 7.33 -10.64
CA ALA A 162 -8.47 6.74 -11.98
C ALA A 162 -9.78 7.04 -12.74
N LEU A 163 -10.92 7.08 -12.05
CA LEU A 163 -12.21 7.51 -12.62
C LEU A 163 -12.15 8.94 -13.12
N GLY A 164 -11.57 9.85 -12.33
CA GLY A 164 -11.36 11.25 -12.74
C GLY A 164 -10.47 11.36 -13.97
N VAL A 165 -9.31 10.69 -13.96
CA VAL A 165 -8.38 10.67 -15.10
C VAL A 165 -9.05 10.09 -16.35
N THR A 166 -9.85 9.04 -16.20
CA THR A 166 -10.60 8.45 -17.31
C THR A 166 -11.66 9.42 -17.85
N ALA A 167 -12.41 10.08 -16.98
CA ALA A 167 -13.40 11.07 -17.41
C ALA A 167 -12.77 12.21 -18.21
N PHE A 168 -11.59 12.69 -17.80
CA PHE A 168 -10.82 13.65 -18.60
C PHE A 168 -10.40 13.08 -19.95
N LYS A 169 -9.86 11.85 -19.95
CA LYS A 169 -9.40 11.19 -21.18
C LYS A 169 -10.54 10.97 -22.18
N VAL A 170 -11.73 10.63 -21.71
CA VAL A 170 -12.88 10.28 -22.57
C VAL A 170 -13.63 11.51 -23.09
N ARG A 171 -13.56 12.64 -22.39
CA ARG A 171 -14.24 13.88 -22.78
C ARG A 171 -13.88 14.37 -24.18
N ASP A 172 -12.67 14.09 -24.63
CA ASP A 172 -12.20 14.47 -25.97
C ASP A 172 -12.85 13.62 -27.07
N TYR A 173 -13.34 12.42 -26.74
CA TYR A 173 -13.95 11.48 -27.68
C TYR A 173 -15.48 11.55 -27.71
N ALA A 174 -16.13 11.91 -26.59
CA ALA A 174 -17.59 11.91 -26.49
C ALA A 174 -18.14 12.72 -25.30
N THR A 175 -19.44 13.02 -25.34
CA THR A 175 -20.13 13.72 -24.25
C THR A 175 -20.32 12.78 -23.06
N LEU A 176 -19.84 13.22 -21.90
CA LEU A 176 -19.81 12.44 -20.67
C LEU A 176 -20.91 12.91 -19.71
N SER A 177 -21.70 11.95 -19.23
CA SER A 177 -22.68 12.12 -18.16
C SER A 177 -22.27 11.29 -16.94
N PHE A 178 -22.46 11.86 -15.75
CA PHE A 178 -22.22 11.17 -14.48
C PHE A 178 -23.54 10.63 -13.94
N ASP A 179 -23.54 9.36 -13.55
CA ASP A 179 -24.72 8.70 -13.01
C ASP A 179 -24.87 8.92 -11.49
N ILE A 180 -26.10 8.79 -10.99
CA ILE A 180 -26.43 8.98 -9.57
C ILE A 180 -25.61 8.05 -8.64
N TYR A 181 -25.22 6.88 -9.15
CA TYR A 181 -24.43 5.89 -8.41
C TYR A 181 -22.98 6.32 -8.17
N LEU A 182 -22.51 7.38 -8.83
CA LEU A 182 -21.24 8.04 -8.49
C LEU A 182 -21.23 8.46 -7.01
N ILE A 183 -22.36 8.88 -6.44
CA ILE A 183 -22.45 9.28 -5.03
C ILE A 183 -22.17 8.08 -4.11
N ALA A 184 -22.70 6.90 -4.44
CA ALA A 184 -22.44 5.67 -3.67
C ALA A 184 -20.95 5.30 -3.75
N PHE A 185 -20.34 5.46 -4.92
CA PHE A 185 -18.91 5.24 -5.13
C PHE A 185 -18.04 6.24 -4.35
N LEU A 186 -18.33 7.54 -4.45
CA LEU A 186 -17.64 8.61 -3.70
C LEU A 186 -17.74 8.40 -2.18
N THR A 187 -18.93 8.08 -1.69
CA THR A 187 -19.17 7.81 -0.27
C THR A 187 -18.37 6.59 0.18
N THR A 188 -18.38 5.51 -0.60
CA THR A 188 -17.60 4.31 -0.32
C THR A 188 -16.09 4.61 -0.27
N ALA A 189 -15.58 5.42 -1.20
CA ALA A 189 -14.17 5.82 -1.24
C ALA A 189 -13.77 6.67 -0.04
N LEU A 190 -14.62 7.63 0.33
CA LEU A 190 -14.41 8.46 1.52
C LEU A 190 -14.40 7.63 2.79
N LEU A 191 -15.42 6.77 2.98
CA LEU A 191 -15.53 5.90 4.15
C LEU A 191 -14.34 4.94 4.25
N ASN A 192 -13.88 4.38 3.13
CA ASN A 192 -12.72 3.50 3.11
C ASN A 192 -11.41 4.24 3.45
N THR A 193 -11.26 5.47 2.95
CA THR A 193 -10.12 6.35 3.29
C THR A 193 -10.13 6.72 4.77
N LEU A 194 -11.30 7.06 5.32
CA LEU A 194 -11.48 7.34 6.75
C LEU A 194 -11.18 6.11 7.61
N LEU A 195 -11.66 4.93 7.20
CA LEU A 195 -11.38 3.67 7.89
C LEU A 195 -9.88 3.36 7.88
N PHE A 196 -9.21 3.55 6.74
CA PHE A 196 -7.76 3.36 6.62
C PHE A 196 -6.96 4.34 7.51
N ALA A 197 -7.37 5.60 7.57
CA ALA A 197 -6.70 6.64 8.34
C ALA A 197 -6.89 6.49 9.86
N LYS A 198 -8.09 6.09 10.31
CA LYS A 198 -8.42 6.01 11.74
C LYS A 198 -8.20 4.64 12.38
N ILE A 199 -7.82 3.64 11.60
CA ILE A 199 -7.47 2.33 12.13
C ILE A 199 -5.98 2.22 12.47
N ASN A 200 -5.71 1.96 13.74
CA ASN A 200 -4.37 1.73 14.27
C ASN A 200 -4.19 0.24 14.64
N PRO A 201 -3.52 -0.57 13.79
CA PRO A 201 -3.32 -1.99 14.06
C PRO A 201 -2.54 -2.27 15.35
N LYS A 202 -1.54 -1.43 15.69
CA LYS A 202 -0.71 -1.60 16.89
C LYS A 202 -1.56 -1.58 18.16
N GLU A 203 -2.53 -0.69 18.20
CA GLU A 203 -3.43 -0.55 19.34
C GLU A 203 -4.52 -1.61 19.36
N LEU A 204 -4.98 -2.08 18.19
CA LEU A 204 -5.86 -3.24 18.13
C LEU A 204 -5.20 -4.46 18.78
N TRP A 205 -3.92 -4.68 18.52
CA TRP A 205 -3.20 -5.72 19.21
C TRP A 205 -3.19 -5.52 20.74
N ASN A 206 -3.06 -4.27 21.25
CA ASN A 206 -3.07 -3.99 22.69
C ASN A 206 -4.45 -4.26 23.32
N ASP A 207 -5.54 -3.94 22.62
CA ASP A 207 -6.91 -4.22 23.05
C ASP A 207 -7.17 -5.73 23.27
N PHE A 208 -6.69 -6.58 22.36
CA PHE A 208 -6.93 -8.03 22.41
C PHE A 208 -5.94 -8.80 23.28
N TYR A 209 -4.76 -8.22 23.50
CA TYR A 209 -3.66 -8.83 24.25
C TYR A 209 -3.17 -7.90 25.37
N PRO A 210 -4.02 -7.53 26.34
CA PRO A 210 -3.64 -6.65 27.45
C PRO A 210 -2.67 -7.29 28.44
N GLN A 211 -2.54 -8.62 28.38
CA GLN A 211 -1.75 -9.46 29.29
C GLN A 211 -0.22 -9.33 29.06
N TYR A 212 0.18 -8.78 27.92
CA TYR A 212 1.57 -8.61 27.56
C TYR A 212 2.04 -7.25 28.05
N THR A 213 2.66 -7.24 29.22
CA THR A 213 3.17 -6.03 29.89
C THR A 213 4.22 -5.35 29.01
N LYS A 214 4.14 -4.02 28.95
CA LYS A 214 5.15 -3.20 28.31
C LYS A 214 6.39 -3.19 29.21
N LEU A 215 7.57 -3.34 28.63
CA LEU A 215 8.84 -3.39 29.38
C LEU A 215 9.08 -2.08 30.12
N SER A 216 9.25 -2.09 31.45
CA SER A 216 9.52 -0.88 32.24
C SER A 216 11.01 -0.65 32.47
N GLU A 217 11.81 -1.71 32.50
CA GLU A 217 13.25 -1.66 32.75
C GLU A 217 14.01 -2.37 31.63
N ILE A 218 15.26 -1.94 31.39
CA ILE A 218 16.17 -2.61 30.46
C ILE A 218 17.01 -3.58 31.28
N SER A 219 16.77 -4.88 31.15
CA SER A 219 17.68 -5.85 31.76
C SER A 219 19.05 -5.82 31.06
N ALA A 220 20.13 -5.77 31.85
CA ALA A 220 21.50 -5.83 31.35
C ALA A 220 21.86 -7.22 30.78
N GLU A 221 21.11 -8.26 31.14
CA GLU A 221 21.38 -9.65 30.75
C GLU A 221 20.78 -10.02 29.40
N ASN A 222 19.63 -9.43 29.02
CA ASN A 222 18.94 -9.74 27.77
C ASN A 222 18.46 -8.46 27.08
N PRO A 223 19.08 -8.06 25.94
CA PRO A 223 18.61 -6.90 25.21
C PRO A 223 17.20 -7.16 24.67
N PRO A 224 16.27 -6.21 24.78
CA PRO A 224 14.88 -6.40 24.37
C PRO A 224 14.80 -6.74 22.87
N HIS A 225 14.06 -7.79 22.53
CA HIS A 225 13.74 -8.18 21.17
C HIS A 225 12.54 -7.39 20.63
N PHE A 226 12.47 -7.24 19.30
CA PHE A 226 11.37 -6.57 18.62
C PHE A 226 10.77 -7.49 17.56
N CYS A 227 9.46 -7.74 17.60
CA CYS A 227 8.77 -8.49 16.56
C CYS A 227 8.22 -7.53 15.49
N HIS A 228 8.61 -7.74 14.22
CA HIS A 228 8.10 -6.94 13.10
C HIS A 228 6.61 -7.19 12.82
N SER A 229 6.09 -8.41 13.05
CA SER A 229 4.72 -8.74 12.63
C SER A 229 3.63 -8.17 13.53
N CYS A 230 3.92 -7.91 14.80
CA CYS A 230 2.94 -7.34 15.75
C CYS A 230 3.50 -6.11 16.48
N GLU A 231 4.66 -5.62 16.04
CA GLU A 231 5.40 -4.48 16.57
C GLU A 231 5.57 -4.49 18.10
N TYR A 232 5.69 -5.68 18.68
CA TYR A 232 5.81 -5.87 20.11
C TYR A 232 7.28 -5.97 20.54
N THR A 233 7.65 -5.21 21.56
CA THR A 233 8.96 -5.27 22.22
C THR A 233 8.87 -6.19 23.44
N PHE A 234 9.77 -7.17 23.55
CA PHE A 234 9.75 -8.17 24.63
C PHE A 234 11.16 -8.65 24.98
N GLU A 235 11.40 -9.09 26.22
CA GLU A 235 12.72 -9.59 26.65
C GLU A 235 12.91 -11.09 26.39
N HIS A 236 11.91 -11.91 26.70
CA HIS A 236 12.04 -13.36 26.63
C HIS A 236 11.30 -13.94 25.41
N PRO A 237 12.02 -14.41 24.37
CA PRO A 237 11.40 -15.17 23.29
C PRO A 237 10.88 -16.52 23.81
N VAL A 238 9.77 -16.99 23.25
CA VAL A 238 9.25 -18.33 23.51
C VAL A 238 9.92 -19.30 22.54
N LYS A 239 10.54 -20.36 23.04
CA LYS A 239 11.15 -21.38 22.17
C LYS A 239 10.13 -22.41 21.73
N ASP A 240 10.12 -22.69 20.43
CA ASP A 240 9.36 -23.81 19.86
C ASP A 240 9.99 -25.16 20.22
N HIS A 241 9.31 -26.28 19.97
CA HIS A 241 9.83 -27.65 20.14
C HIS A 241 11.14 -27.89 19.36
N LYS A 242 11.40 -27.10 18.31
CA LYS A 242 12.63 -27.12 17.51
C LYS A 242 13.74 -26.20 18.03
N GLY A 243 13.53 -25.52 19.16
CA GLY A 243 14.48 -24.57 19.74
C GLY A 243 14.55 -23.20 19.06
N ILE A 244 13.60 -22.89 18.16
CA ILE A 244 13.52 -21.61 17.43
C ILE A 244 12.80 -20.57 18.30
N ASP A 245 13.37 -19.38 18.41
CA ASP A 245 12.77 -18.25 19.12
C ASP A 245 11.53 -17.71 18.38
N ARG A 246 10.41 -17.62 19.08
CA ARG A 246 9.13 -17.08 18.57
C ARG A 246 8.66 -15.92 19.44
N CYS A 247 7.96 -14.98 18.80
CA CYS A 247 7.32 -13.89 19.52
C CYS A 247 6.22 -14.44 20.44
N PRO A 248 6.18 -14.04 21.72
CA PRO A 248 5.18 -14.52 22.68
C PRO A 248 3.74 -14.09 22.33
N ARG A 249 3.57 -13.04 21.49
CA ARG A 249 2.27 -12.47 21.12
C ARG A 249 1.71 -13.05 19.82
N CYS A 250 2.49 -13.00 18.73
CA CYS A 250 2.03 -13.42 17.40
C CYS A 250 2.58 -14.80 16.97
N HIS A 251 3.53 -15.38 17.70
CA HIS A 251 4.25 -16.62 17.37
C HIS A 251 5.04 -16.61 16.05
N ASN A 252 5.18 -15.45 15.40
CA ASN A 252 6.10 -15.29 14.30
C ASN A 252 7.54 -15.22 14.81
N GLU A 253 8.47 -15.62 13.96
CA GLU A 253 9.90 -15.56 14.22
C GLU A 253 10.33 -14.07 14.28
N PRO A 254 10.82 -13.58 15.43
CA PRO A 254 11.17 -12.18 15.62
C PRO A 254 12.45 -11.80 14.87
N ASN A 255 13.32 -12.79 14.60
CA ASN A 255 14.65 -12.58 14.04
C ASN A 255 14.77 -13.22 12.65
N LYS A 256 13.93 -12.79 11.69
CA LYS A 256 14.24 -13.07 10.29
C LYS A 256 15.60 -12.46 9.98
N THR A 257 16.53 -13.25 9.47
CA THR A 257 17.88 -12.80 9.15
C THR A 257 17.82 -11.64 8.16
N ALA A 258 18.55 -10.57 8.45
CA ALA A 258 18.72 -9.40 7.57
C ALA A 258 19.04 -9.78 6.11
N GLU A 259 19.77 -10.88 5.92
CA GLU A 259 20.14 -11.41 4.61
C GLU A 259 18.94 -11.93 3.84
N THR A 260 17.99 -12.59 4.52
CA THR A 260 16.80 -13.15 3.89
C THR A 260 15.84 -12.05 3.44
N SER A 261 15.61 -11.03 4.27
CA SER A 261 14.80 -9.87 3.86
C SER A 261 15.44 -9.13 2.69
N LEU A 262 16.77 -8.91 2.75
CA LEU A 262 17.51 -8.29 1.66
C LEU A 262 17.41 -9.11 0.36
N GLN A 263 17.56 -10.43 0.41
CA GLN A 263 17.44 -11.32 -0.75
C GLN A 263 16.01 -11.30 -1.33
N GLN A 264 14.98 -11.31 -0.48
CA GLN A 264 13.58 -11.19 -0.93
C GLN A 264 13.33 -9.87 -1.65
N THR A 265 13.84 -8.77 -1.10
CA THR A 265 13.70 -7.46 -1.73
C THR A 265 14.45 -7.37 -3.06
N TRP A 266 15.67 -7.90 -3.15
CA TRP A 266 16.42 -7.98 -4.42
C TRP A 266 15.68 -8.83 -5.46
N ALA A 267 15.22 -10.02 -5.09
CA ALA A 267 14.51 -10.91 -6.00
C ALA A 267 13.23 -10.26 -6.55
N ALA A 268 12.43 -9.64 -5.67
CA ALA A 268 11.23 -8.92 -6.08
C ALA A 268 11.54 -7.69 -6.96
N LEU A 269 12.57 -6.91 -6.62
CA LEU A 269 12.97 -5.74 -7.40
C LEU A 269 13.50 -6.13 -8.79
N ILE A 270 14.38 -7.12 -8.88
CA ILE A 270 14.94 -7.59 -10.15
C ILE A 270 13.82 -8.16 -11.03
N ALA A 271 12.91 -8.96 -10.47
CA ALA A 271 11.75 -9.45 -11.20
C ALA A 271 10.88 -8.29 -11.72
N GLY A 272 10.66 -7.25 -10.90
CA GLY A 272 9.94 -6.05 -11.32
C GLY A 272 10.63 -5.26 -12.43
N ILE A 273 11.97 -5.17 -12.39
CA ILE A 273 12.80 -4.58 -13.44
C ILE A 273 12.68 -5.39 -14.73
N VAL A 274 12.79 -6.71 -14.68
CA VAL A 274 12.64 -7.55 -15.88
C VAL A 274 11.25 -7.37 -16.52
N MET A 275 10.19 -7.22 -15.71
CA MET A 275 8.84 -7.00 -16.20
C MET A 275 8.59 -5.59 -16.76
N ILE A 276 9.33 -4.56 -16.33
CA ILE A 276 9.12 -3.18 -16.82
C ILE A 276 9.59 -3.01 -18.28
N PHE A 277 10.60 -3.77 -18.72
CA PHE A 277 11.09 -3.72 -20.10
C PHE A 277 10.02 -4.11 -21.14
N PRO A 278 9.42 -5.32 -21.09
CA PRO A 278 8.35 -5.69 -22.03
C PRO A 278 7.12 -4.80 -21.87
N ALA A 279 6.83 -4.29 -20.66
CA ALA A 279 5.73 -3.35 -20.45
C ALA A 279 5.86 -2.02 -21.21
N ASN A 280 7.08 -1.56 -21.48
CA ASN A 280 7.31 -0.32 -22.24
C ASN A 280 7.47 -0.55 -23.75
N ILE A 281 7.85 -1.77 -24.15
CA ILE A 281 8.05 -2.13 -25.57
C ILE A 281 6.73 -2.54 -26.22
N PHE A 282 5.90 -3.31 -25.52
CA PHE A 282 4.64 -3.78 -26.06
C PHE A 282 3.56 -2.69 -26.02
N PRO A 283 2.57 -2.74 -26.93
CA PRO A 283 1.41 -1.86 -26.87
C PRO A 283 0.56 -2.19 -25.63
N ILE A 284 0.08 -1.13 -24.98
CA ILE A 284 -0.75 -1.20 -23.78
C ILE A 284 -2.25 -1.16 -24.11
N SER A 285 -2.59 -0.57 -25.24
CA SER A 285 -3.94 -0.58 -25.79
C SER A 285 -3.90 -0.63 -27.31
N TYR A 286 -4.89 -1.27 -27.91
CA TYR A 286 -5.15 -1.22 -29.34
C TYR A 286 -6.45 -0.46 -29.56
N VAL A 287 -6.41 0.52 -30.47
CA VAL A 287 -7.60 1.23 -30.94
C VAL A 287 -7.79 0.84 -32.40
N SER A 288 -8.98 0.33 -32.75
CA SER A 288 -9.33 0.02 -34.14
C SER A 288 -10.50 0.89 -34.57
N MET A 289 -10.23 1.85 -35.48
CA MET A 289 -11.23 2.73 -36.11
C MET A 289 -11.60 2.26 -37.54
N THR A 290 -10.68 1.59 -38.25
CA THR A 290 -10.79 1.25 -39.68
C THR A 290 -10.15 -0.11 -40.03
N ASN A 291 -10.42 -1.15 -39.22
CA ASN A 291 -9.90 -2.53 -39.40
C ASN A 291 -8.36 -2.71 -39.44
N VAL A 292 -7.58 -1.64 -39.28
CA VAL A 292 -6.14 -1.71 -38.99
C VAL A 292 -5.96 -1.40 -37.50
N PRO A 293 -5.51 -2.35 -36.68
CA PRO A 293 -5.27 -2.09 -35.26
C PRO A 293 -4.05 -1.19 -35.10
N THR A 294 -4.26 0.06 -34.67
CA THR A 294 -3.16 0.92 -34.21
C THR A 294 -2.93 0.63 -32.74
N GLY A 295 -1.79 0.00 -32.44
CA GLY A 295 -1.36 -0.28 -31.07
C GLY A 295 -0.63 0.93 -30.49
N ASP A 296 -1.13 1.43 -29.37
CA ASP A 296 -0.49 2.49 -28.61
C ASP A 296 0.36 1.91 -27.48
N THR A 297 1.63 2.31 -27.43
CA THR A 297 2.48 2.14 -26.26
C THR A 297 2.19 3.23 -25.24
N LEU A 298 2.72 3.09 -24.01
CA LEU A 298 2.63 4.15 -23.00
C LEU A 298 3.17 5.49 -23.52
N ILE A 299 4.27 5.45 -24.27
CA ILE A 299 4.92 6.65 -24.83
C ILE A 299 4.13 7.20 -26.02
N SER A 300 3.66 6.35 -26.95
CA SER A 300 2.88 6.84 -28.09
C SER A 300 1.55 7.45 -27.65
N GLY A 301 0.94 6.89 -26.60
CA GLY A 301 -0.25 7.48 -25.97
C GLY A 301 0.00 8.90 -25.46
N VAL A 302 1.13 9.13 -24.77
CA VAL A 302 1.52 10.48 -24.31
C VAL A 302 1.77 11.42 -25.50
N ILE A 303 2.48 10.96 -26.54
CA ILE A 303 2.78 11.78 -27.73
C ILE A 303 1.48 12.20 -28.45
N SER A 304 0.53 11.28 -28.61
CA SER A 304 -0.78 11.57 -29.20
C SER A 304 -1.51 12.68 -28.45
N PHE A 305 -1.49 12.68 -27.11
CA PHE A 305 -2.08 13.77 -26.31
C PHE A 305 -1.37 15.11 -26.48
N VAL A 306 -0.05 15.11 -26.66
CA VAL A 306 0.72 16.33 -26.95
C VAL A 306 0.34 16.89 -28.32
N GLU A 307 0.21 16.03 -29.33
CA GLU A 307 -0.18 16.43 -30.70
C GLU A 307 -1.62 16.97 -30.76
N MET A 308 -2.53 16.43 -29.94
CA MET A 308 -3.89 16.96 -29.77
C MET A 308 -3.95 18.29 -29.00
N GLY A 309 -2.82 18.83 -28.52
CA GLY A 309 -2.74 20.09 -27.78
C GLY A 309 -3.13 20.00 -26.30
N SER A 310 -3.41 18.79 -25.78
CA SER A 310 -3.81 18.55 -24.39
C SER A 310 -2.58 18.29 -23.50
N TYR A 311 -1.70 19.29 -23.39
CA TYR A 311 -0.44 19.17 -22.65
C TYR A 311 -0.62 18.75 -21.18
N PHE A 312 -1.70 19.21 -20.54
CA PHE A 312 -2.00 18.86 -19.15
C PHE A 312 -2.29 17.37 -18.99
N VAL A 313 -3.11 16.78 -19.87
CA VAL A 313 -3.45 15.36 -19.83
C VAL A 313 -2.23 14.51 -20.15
N ALA A 314 -1.46 14.90 -21.16
CA ALA A 314 -0.20 14.23 -21.51
C ALA A 314 0.77 14.18 -20.31
N PHE A 315 0.91 15.28 -19.58
CA PHE A 315 1.76 15.34 -18.37
C PHE A 315 1.28 14.40 -17.27
N VAL A 316 -0.03 14.39 -16.97
CA VAL A 316 -0.59 13.51 -15.93
C VAL A 316 -0.38 12.04 -16.28
N VAL A 317 -0.65 11.63 -17.52
CA VAL A 317 -0.46 10.25 -17.98
C VAL A 317 1.03 9.87 -17.97
N PHE A 318 1.91 10.73 -18.49
CA PHE A 318 3.35 10.50 -18.46
C PHE A 318 3.88 10.32 -17.02
N PHE A 319 3.46 11.19 -16.12
CA PHE A 319 3.91 11.18 -14.74
C PHE A 319 3.42 9.91 -14.01
N ALA A 320 2.15 9.57 -14.15
CA ALA A 320 1.56 8.40 -13.53
C ALA A 320 2.13 7.08 -14.07
N SER A 321 2.34 6.98 -15.39
CA SER A 321 2.65 5.71 -16.04
C SER A 321 4.11 5.38 -16.25
N ILE A 322 4.94 6.40 -16.45
CA ILE A 322 6.36 6.18 -16.73
C ILE A 322 7.18 6.65 -15.54
N PHE A 323 6.99 7.89 -15.12
CA PHE A 323 7.83 8.48 -14.08
C PHE A 323 7.64 7.81 -12.71
N VAL A 324 6.42 7.55 -12.27
CA VAL A 324 6.13 6.95 -10.96
C VAL A 324 6.72 5.53 -10.82
N PRO A 325 6.47 4.56 -11.72
CA PRO A 325 7.07 3.22 -11.62
C PRO A 325 8.59 3.24 -11.76
N PHE A 326 9.11 4.05 -12.68
CA PHE A 326 10.56 4.14 -12.91
C PHE A 326 11.29 4.75 -11.70
N SER A 327 10.79 5.87 -11.16
CA SER A 327 11.36 6.50 -9.97
C SER A 327 11.35 5.55 -8.76
N LYS A 328 10.28 4.77 -8.59
CA LYS A 328 10.19 3.74 -7.54
C LYS A 328 11.31 2.70 -7.66
N ILE A 329 11.56 2.18 -8.86
CA ILE A 329 12.64 1.22 -9.12
C ILE A 329 14.01 1.84 -8.84
N VAL A 330 14.27 3.04 -9.36
CA VAL A 330 15.56 3.74 -9.20
C VAL A 330 15.86 4.00 -7.73
N ILE A 331 14.87 4.49 -6.97
CA ILE A 331 15.04 4.77 -5.54
C ILE A 331 15.28 3.47 -4.77
N MET A 332 14.50 2.41 -5.02
CA MET A 332 14.71 1.12 -4.36
C MET A 332 16.07 0.50 -4.67
N LEU A 333 16.51 0.58 -5.93
CA LEU A 333 17.83 0.12 -6.35
C LEU A 333 18.94 0.91 -5.63
N TYR A 334 18.79 2.24 -5.56
CA TYR A 334 19.71 3.09 -4.83
C TYR A 334 19.79 2.71 -3.34
N LEU A 335 18.66 2.49 -2.67
CA LEU A 335 18.63 2.09 -1.25
C LEU A 335 19.30 0.73 -1.03
N LEU A 336 19.01 -0.26 -1.86
CA LEU A 336 19.62 -1.59 -1.78
C LEU A 336 21.12 -1.55 -2.07
N PHE A 337 21.54 -0.79 -3.09
CA PHE A 337 22.95 -0.61 -3.42
C PHE A 337 23.68 0.08 -2.27
N SER A 338 23.06 1.07 -1.62
CA SER A 338 23.64 1.71 -0.44
C SER A 338 23.84 0.73 0.72
N ILE A 339 22.97 -0.25 0.90
CA ILE A 339 23.14 -1.30 1.92
C ILE A 339 24.27 -2.24 1.52
N HIS A 340 24.28 -2.70 0.26
CA HIS A 340 25.26 -3.69 -0.23
C HIS A 340 26.69 -3.14 -0.28
N PHE A 341 26.88 -1.96 -0.87
CA PHE A 341 28.19 -1.29 -1.00
C PHE A 341 28.56 -0.44 0.22
N ARG A 342 27.69 -0.40 1.25
CA ARG A 342 27.84 0.43 2.45
C ARG A 342 28.22 1.87 2.08
N TRP A 343 27.45 2.51 1.19
CA TRP A 343 27.75 3.86 0.69
C TRP A 343 27.49 4.95 1.76
N GLN A 344 28.39 5.93 1.87
CA GLN A 344 28.42 7.03 2.83
C GLN A 344 27.43 8.18 2.58
N HIS A 345 26.18 7.88 2.25
CA HIS A 345 25.15 8.91 2.13
C HIS A 345 24.44 9.21 3.46
N SER A 346 23.73 10.35 3.51
CA SER A 346 22.97 10.76 4.68
C SER A 346 21.73 9.88 4.88
N VAL A 347 21.63 9.23 6.04
CA VAL A 347 20.48 8.35 6.37
C VAL A 347 19.15 9.11 6.33
N LYS A 348 19.16 10.38 6.72
CA LYS A 348 17.96 11.24 6.66
C LYS A 348 17.41 11.33 5.23
N TRP A 349 18.27 11.43 4.22
CA TRP A 349 17.84 11.46 2.81
C TRP A 349 17.32 10.10 2.35
N GLN A 350 18.00 9.01 2.75
CA GLN A 350 17.58 7.65 2.44
C GLN A 350 16.21 7.31 3.03
N MET A 351 15.96 7.72 4.28
CA MET A 351 14.66 7.53 4.92
C MET A 351 13.55 8.36 4.26
N ARG A 352 13.83 9.62 3.89
CA ARG A 352 12.86 10.43 3.13
C ARG A 352 12.50 9.77 1.80
N LEU A 353 13.49 9.27 1.07
CA LEU A 353 13.28 8.54 -0.18
C LEU A 353 12.44 7.27 0.04
N PHE A 354 12.73 6.51 1.11
CA PHE A 354 11.97 5.33 1.47
C PHE A 354 10.49 5.65 1.77
N HIS A 355 10.22 6.70 2.56
CA HIS A 355 8.85 7.14 2.85
C HIS A 355 8.12 7.62 1.59
N ILE A 356 8.79 8.35 0.70
CA ILE A 356 8.22 8.76 -0.60
C ILE A 356 7.85 7.52 -1.42
N VAL A 357 8.74 6.55 -1.54
CA VAL A 357 8.49 5.31 -2.29
C VAL A 357 7.34 4.51 -1.69
N HIS A 358 7.27 4.39 -0.37
CA HIS A 358 6.17 3.69 0.30
C HIS A 358 4.84 4.39 0.06
N PHE A 359 4.80 5.73 0.12
CA PHE A 359 3.59 6.51 -0.18
C PHE A 359 3.16 6.37 -1.63
N VAL A 360 4.09 6.55 -2.58
CA VAL A 360 3.85 6.47 -4.03
C VAL A 360 3.49 5.05 -4.47
N GLY A 361 3.94 4.03 -3.74
CA GLY A 361 3.79 2.63 -4.11
C GLY A 361 2.36 2.18 -4.41
N ARG A 362 1.35 2.71 -3.70
CA ARG A 362 -0.06 2.40 -3.97
C ARG A 362 -0.63 3.10 -5.22
N TRP A 363 -0.07 4.25 -5.58
CA TRP A 363 -0.53 5.06 -6.72
C TRP A 363 -0.11 4.47 -8.06
N SER A 364 0.93 3.63 -8.09
CA SER A 364 1.40 2.97 -9.31
C SER A 364 0.34 2.06 -9.98
N MET A 365 -0.74 1.69 -9.27
CA MET A 365 -1.85 0.90 -9.84
C MET A 365 -2.90 1.73 -10.59
N LEU A 366 -2.80 3.07 -10.54
CA LEU A 366 -3.76 3.99 -11.17
C LEU A 366 -4.01 3.65 -12.63
N ASP A 367 -2.96 3.37 -13.40
CA ASP A 367 -3.09 3.17 -14.86
C ASP A 367 -3.86 1.92 -15.23
N LEU A 368 -3.68 0.83 -14.47
CA LEU A 368 -4.47 -0.39 -14.70
C LEU A 368 -5.96 -0.12 -14.48
N PHE A 369 -6.30 0.68 -13.49
CA PHE A 369 -7.68 1.10 -13.25
C PHE A 369 -8.21 2.00 -14.38
N VAL A 370 -7.41 2.93 -14.89
CA VAL A 370 -7.78 3.74 -16.07
C VAL A 370 -8.02 2.86 -17.29
N LEU A 371 -7.14 1.89 -17.55
CA LEU A 371 -7.29 0.96 -18.68
C LEU A 371 -8.56 0.11 -18.59
N ALA A 372 -8.90 -0.41 -17.40
CA ALA A 372 -10.14 -1.17 -17.21
C ALA A 372 -11.39 -0.31 -17.39
N LEU A 373 -11.38 0.94 -16.92
CA LEU A 373 -12.46 1.88 -17.14
C LEU A 373 -12.62 2.23 -18.63
N MET A 374 -11.51 2.50 -19.33
CA MET A 374 -11.50 2.74 -20.77
C MET A 374 -12.04 1.55 -21.57
N MET A 375 -11.68 0.32 -21.18
CA MET A 375 -12.22 -0.90 -21.79
C MET A 375 -13.74 -1.01 -21.62
N SER A 376 -14.24 -0.63 -20.45
CA SER A 376 -15.69 -0.60 -20.18
C SER A 376 -16.39 0.44 -21.08
N LEU A 377 -15.85 1.66 -21.15
CA LEU A 377 -16.44 2.82 -21.84
C LEU A 377 -16.35 2.78 -23.36
N VAL A 378 -15.21 2.40 -23.93
CA VAL A 378 -14.90 2.69 -25.34
C VAL A 378 -15.19 1.49 -26.25
N THR A 379 -15.17 0.27 -25.73
CA THR A 379 -15.34 -0.91 -26.59
C THR A 379 -16.82 -1.06 -27.00
N ARG A 380 -17.12 -0.76 -28.26
CA ARG A 380 -18.32 -1.25 -28.97
C ARG A 380 -17.86 -2.02 -30.21
N GLY A 381 -18.23 -3.29 -30.26
CA GLY A 381 -17.87 -4.27 -31.29
C GLY A 381 -18.20 -3.92 -32.76
N GLN A 382 -18.63 -2.70 -33.09
CA GLN A 382 -19.01 -2.31 -34.45
C GLN A 382 -18.39 -1.00 -34.99
N ILE A 383 -17.75 -0.15 -34.19
CA ILE A 383 -17.17 1.13 -34.70
C ILE A 383 -15.81 1.46 -34.07
N ILE A 384 -15.66 1.28 -32.76
CA ILE A 384 -14.39 1.52 -32.04
C ILE A 384 -14.13 0.33 -31.12
N ASN A 385 -13.15 -0.50 -31.50
CA ASN A 385 -12.66 -1.56 -30.61
C ASN A 385 -11.43 -1.02 -29.87
N PHE A 386 -11.65 -0.68 -28.61
CA PHE A 386 -10.57 -0.55 -27.63
C PHE A 386 -10.32 -1.93 -27.05
N SER A 387 -9.11 -2.45 -27.23
CA SER A 387 -8.67 -3.68 -26.57
C SER A 387 -7.43 -3.38 -25.75
N VAL A 388 -7.31 -4.07 -24.62
CA VAL A 388 -6.10 -4.01 -23.82
C VAL A 388 -4.97 -4.67 -24.61
N GLY A 389 -3.73 -4.24 -24.39
CA GLY A 389 -2.54 -4.84 -24.99
C GLY A 389 -1.78 -5.74 -24.03
N PRO A 390 -0.87 -6.59 -24.54
CA PRO A 390 -0.06 -7.49 -23.71
C PRO A 390 0.85 -6.75 -22.73
N ALA A 391 1.16 -5.46 -22.93
CA ALA A 391 1.93 -4.70 -21.95
C ALA A 391 1.26 -4.60 -20.57
N ALA A 392 -0.08 -4.67 -20.50
CA ALA A 392 -0.83 -4.43 -19.27
C ALA A 392 -0.53 -5.48 -18.18
N ILE A 393 -0.32 -6.75 -18.54
CA ILE A 393 0.05 -7.80 -17.56
C ILE A 393 1.47 -7.57 -17.03
N TYR A 394 2.42 -7.25 -17.91
CA TYR A 394 3.81 -6.98 -17.53
C TYR A 394 3.91 -5.74 -16.63
N PHE A 395 3.17 -4.69 -16.98
CA PHE A 395 3.07 -3.48 -16.17
C PHE A 395 2.49 -3.79 -14.79
N GLY A 396 1.38 -4.52 -14.74
CA GLY A 396 0.76 -4.94 -13.47
C GLY A 396 1.69 -5.77 -12.61
N LEU A 397 2.35 -6.78 -13.17
CA LEU A 397 3.31 -7.61 -12.44
C LEU A 397 4.49 -6.78 -11.91
N SER A 398 5.02 -5.84 -12.70
CA SER A 398 6.08 -4.94 -12.24
C SER A 398 5.63 -4.08 -11.05
N VAL A 399 4.43 -3.52 -11.10
CA VAL A 399 3.86 -2.72 -9.99
C VAL A 399 3.66 -3.57 -8.73
N PHE A 400 3.10 -4.78 -8.87
CA PHE A 400 2.91 -5.71 -7.75
C PHE A 400 4.25 -6.13 -7.13
N LEU A 401 5.24 -6.52 -7.95
CA LEU A 401 6.55 -6.95 -7.48
C LEU A 401 7.31 -5.82 -6.80
N THR A 402 7.24 -4.59 -7.32
CA THR A 402 7.86 -3.44 -6.65
C THR A 402 7.15 -3.08 -5.35
N MET A 403 5.84 -3.31 -5.24
CA MET A 403 5.11 -3.14 -3.97
C MET A 403 5.55 -4.17 -2.93
N ILE A 404 5.72 -5.43 -3.33
CA ILE A 404 6.28 -6.48 -2.47
C ILE A 404 7.72 -6.16 -2.08
N ALA A 405 8.53 -5.63 -3.00
CA ALA A 405 9.90 -5.19 -2.70
C ALA A 405 9.90 -4.09 -1.62
N THR A 406 9.01 -3.09 -1.72
CA THR A 406 8.91 -2.02 -0.72
C THR A 406 8.43 -2.52 0.64
N THR A 407 7.48 -3.46 0.70
CA THR A 407 6.97 -3.98 1.99
C THR A 407 7.91 -4.97 2.67
N THR A 408 8.79 -5.63 1.91
CA THR A 408 9.81 -6.56 2.45
C THR A 408 11.12 -5.87 2.83
N PHE A 409 11.34 -4.64 2.37
CA PHE A 409 12.55 -3.88 2.63
C PHE A 409 12.66 -3.49 4.11
N ASP A 410 13.75 -3.92 4.76
CA ASP A 410 14.03 -3.61 6.16
C ASP A 410 14.85 -2.32 6.30
N SER A 411 14.18 -1.22 6.65
CA SER A 411 14.80 0.11 6.83
C SER A 411 15.84 0.16 7.96
N ARG A 412 15.81 -0.79 8.90
CA ARG A 412 16.77 -0.86 10.02
C ARG A 412 18.18 -1.13 9.55
N LEU A 413 18.35 -1.76 8.39
CA LEU A 413 19.67 -2.04 7.81
C LEU A 413 20.42 -0.75 7.46
N LEU A 414 19.70 0.28 7.00
CA LEU A 414 20.27 1.59 6.73
C LEU A 414 20.81 2.24 8.02
N TRP A 415 20.03 2.15 9.10
CA TRP A 415 20.40 2.70 10.41
C TRP A 415 21.55 1.93 11.06
N LYS A 416 21.59 0.60 10.91
CA LYS A 416 22.69 -0.24 11.41
C LYS A 416 24.04 0.17 10.81
N ILE A 417 24.09 0.37 9.49
CA ILE A 417 25.30 0.82 8.80
C ILE A 417 25.74 2.20 9.29
N TYR A 418 24.80 3.09 9.59
CA TYR A 418 25.10 4.41 10.15
C TYR A 418 25.61 4.35 11.59
N ASP A 419 25.06 3.47 12.43
CA ASP A 419 25.54 3.26 13.79
C ASP A 419 26.95 2.68 13.83
N GLU A 420 27.23 1.66 13.01
CA GLU A 420 28.58 1.08 12.85
C GLU A 420 29.63 2.13 12.45
N ARG A 421 29.22 3.15 11.69
CA ARG A 421 30.11 4.26 11.31
C ARG A 421 30.30 5.29 12.40
N LYS A 422 29.29 5.56 13.23
CA LYS A 422 29.43 6.52 14.33
C LYS A 422 30.31 5.96 15.46
N SER A 423 30.38 4.63 15.57
CA SER A 423 31.24 3.94 16.54
C SER A 423 32.70 3.81 16.12
N ASN A 424 33.01 3.93 14.82
CA ASN A 424 34.37 3.94 14.27
C ASN A 424 34.85 5.38 14.08
#